data_AF-A0A3L7UPC8-F1
#
_entry.id   AF-A0A3L7UPC8-F1
#
_cell.length_a   1.000
_cell.length_b   1.000
_cell.length_c   1.000
_cell.angle_alpha   90.00
_cell.angle_beta   90.00
_cell.angle_gamma   90.00
#
_symmetry.space_group_name_H-M   'P 1'
#
loop_
_entity.id
_entity.type
_entity.pdbx_description
1 polymer ?
#
loop_
_entity_poly.entity_id
_entity_poly.type
_entity_poly.pdbx_seq_one_letter_code
_entity_poly.pdbx_strand_id
1 'polypeptide(L)'
;MDHAANATAFTRDDARTHWHDQALWFVRAKRDRMANSLPEWETLRETAGAIKAHTISRLADLLEQFEANATKLGATVHWASTPAEHNEIVLGILQKHNVKRLVKSKSMLTEECHLNPFLERHGLEVVDTDLGEWIVQLRGEAPSHIVLPAIHIKREE
;
A
#
# COMPACT_ATOMS: atom_id res chain seq x y z
N MET A 1 -15.10 10.82 -10.01
CA MET A 1 -16.13 9.78 -9.82
C MET A 1 -17.03 10.20 -8.68
N ASP A 2 -18.34 10.09 -8.83
CA ASP A 2 -19.27 10.28 -7.71
C ASP A 2 -19.44 8.96 -6.97
N HIS A 3 -18.85 8.86 -5.77
CA HIS A 3 -18.95 7.67 -4.95
C HIS A 3 -20.40 7.32 -4.57
N ALA A 4 -21.28 8.32 -4.41
CA ALA A 4 -22.67 8.08 -4.04
C ALA A 4 -23.46 7.42 -5.19
N ALA A 5 -23.26 7.89 -6.42
CA ALA A 5 -23.84 7.26 -7.60
C ALA A 5 -23.34 5.82 -7.80
N ASN A 6 -22.02 5.59 -7.65
CA ASN A 6 -21.43 4.26 -7.78
C ASN A 6 -21.94 3.29 -6.71
N ALA A 7 -22.06 3.75 -5.45
CA ALA A 7 -22.62 2.95 -4.37
C ALA A 7 -24.10 2.62 -4.62
N THR A 8 -24.88 3.57 -5.11
CA THR A 8 -26.30 3.35 -5.44
C THR A 8 -26.47 2.31 -6.55
N ALA A 9 -25.58 2.30 -7.55
CA ALA A 9 -25.62 1.29 -8.59
C ALA A 9 -25.22 -0.09 -8.04
N PHE A 10 -24.18 -0.15 -7.21
CA PHE A 10 -23.68 -1.40 -6.61
C PHE A 10 -24.72 -2.07 -5.70
N THR A 11 -25.39 -1.31 -4.84
CA THR A 11 -26.37 -1.85 -3.87
C THR A 11 -27.67 -2.36 -4.49
N ARG A 12 -27.90 -2.13 -5.80
CA ARG A 12 -29.03 -2.73 -6.52
C ARG A 12 -28.83 -4.22 -6.79
N ASP A 13 -27.59 -4.68 -6.83
CA ASP A 13 -27.26 -6.10 -6.92
C ASP A 13 -27.10 -6.67 -5.51
N ASP A 14 -28.21 -7.17 -4.97
CA ASP A 14 -28.29 -7.74 -3.61
C ASP A 14 -27.32 -8.91 -3.42
N ALA A 15 -27.24 -9.81 -4.41
CA ALA A 15 -26.36 -10.97 -4.36
C ALA A 15 -24.87 -10.57 -4.37
N ARG A 16 -24.48 -9.59 -5.19
CA ARG A 16 -23.11 -9.06 -5.22
C ARG A 16 -22.76 -8.34 -3.93
N THR A 17 -23.68 -7.51 -3.43
CA THR A 17 -23.48 -6.74 -2.19
C THR A 17 -23.28 -7.68 -1.00
N HIS A 18 -24.15 -8.69 -0.86
CA HIS A 18 -24.05 -9.65 0.24
C HIS A 18 -22.75 -10.47 0.18
N TRP A 19 -22.33 -10.89 -1.03
CA TRP A 19 -21.05 -11.56 -1.21
C TRP A 19 -19.85 -10.67 -0.79
N HIS A 20 -19.86 -9.41 -1.19
CA HIS A 20 -18.78 -8.47 -0.85
C HIS A 20 -18.70 -8.24 0.67
N ASP A 21 -19.84 -8.08 1.33
CA ASP A 21 -19.90 -7.93 2.78
C ASP A 21 -19.39 -9.19 3.50
N GLN A 22 -19.71 -10.38 3.00
CA GLN A 22 -19.17 -11.63 3.54
C GLN A 22 -17.65 -11.72 3.39
N ALA A 23 -17.08 -11.25 2.28
CA ALA A 23 -15.64 -11.24 2.07
C ALA A 23 -14.91 -10.39 3.13
N LEU A 24 -15.44 -9.21 3.44
CA LEU A 24 -14.92 -8.35 4.51
C LEU A 24 -15.14 -8.96 5.89
N TRP A 25 -16.32 -9.52 6.14
CA TRP A 25 -16.66 -10.16 7.41
C TRP A 25 -15.74 -11.34 7.73
N PHE A 26 -15.39 -12.14 6.71
CA PHE A 26 -14.46 -13.27 6.86
C PHE A 26 -13.09 -12.83 7.37
N VAL A 27 -12.55 -11.74 6.83
CA VAL A 27 -11.25 -11.17 7.27
C VAL A 27 -11.36 -10.68 8.71
N ARG A 28 -12.45 -9.98 9.06
CA ARG A 28 -12.69 -9.50 10.42
C ARG A 28 -12.81 -10.65 11.42
N ALA A 29 -13.58 -11.68 11.10
CA ALA A 29 -13.75 -12.84 11.97
C ALA A 29 -12.43 -13.58 12.21
N LYS A 30 -11.56 -13.67 11.20
CA LYS A 30 -10.20 -14.21 11.34
C LYS A 30 -9.35 -13.36 12.28
N ARG A 31 -9.37 -12.03 12.11
CA ARG A 31 -8.68 -11.09 13.01
C ARG A 31 -9.12 -11.30 14.46
N ASP A 32 -10.43 -11.37 14.70
CA ASP A 32 -10.98 -11.51 16.05
C ASP A 32 -10.60 -12.86 16.69
N ARG A 33 -10.58 -13.95 15.91
CA ARG A 33 -10.06 -15.23 16.38
C ARG A 33 -8.60 -15.14 16.80
N MET A 34 -7.76 -14.48 16.01
CA MET A 34 -6.34 -14.33 16.34
C MET A 34 -6.14 -13.44 17.57
N ALA A 35 -6.86 -12.33 17.66
CA ALA A 35 -6.83 -11.45 18.83
C ALA A 35 -7.23 -12.22 20.10
N ASN A 36 -8.33 -12.97 20.06
CA ASN A 36 -8.80 -13.75 21.21
C ASN A 36 -7.89 -14.93 21.58
N SER A 37 -6.99 -15.36 20.68
CA SER A 37 -6.03 -16.42 20.98
C SER A 37 -4.83 -15.95 21.82
N LEU A 38 -4.67 -14.63 21.98
CA LEU A 38 -3.58 -14.00 22.73
C LEU A 38 -4.14 -13.29 23.97
N PRO A 39 -3.92 -13.83 25.19
CA PRO A 39 -4.41 -13.22 26.43
C PRO A 39 -3.98 -11.76 26.62
N GLU A 40 -2.78 -11.41 26.15
CA GLU A 40 -2.17 -10.09 26.25
C GLU A 40 -2.45 -9.16 25.04
N TRP A 41 -3.38 -9.53 24.16
CA TRP A 41 -3.66 -8.80 22.91
C TRP A 41 -3.85 -7.29 23.11
N GLU A 42 -4.67 -6.88 24.09
CA GLU A 42 -4.93 -5.46 24.33
C GLU A 42 -3.68 -4.72 24.80
N THR A 43 -2.88 -5.34 25.68
CA THR A 43 -1.61 -4.75 26.14
C THR A 43 -0.63 -4.59 24.98
N LEU A 44 -0.51 -5.58 24.09
CA LEU A 44 0.33 -5.48 22.90
C LEU A 44 -0.16 -4.36 21.96
N ARG A 45 -1.47 -4.26 21.76
CA ARG A 45 -2.10 -3.24 20.92
C ARG A 45 -1.83 -1.83 21.45
N GLU A 46 -2.02 -1.62 22.76
CA GLU A 46 -1.77 -0.35 23.42
C GLU A 46 -0.28 0.02 23.40
N THR A 47 0.60 -0.96 23.65
CA THR A 47 2.05 -0.77 23.61
C THR A 47 2.51 -0.35 22.21
N ALA A 48 2.05 -1.05 21.17
CA ALA A 48 2.34 -0.69 19.78
C ALA A 48 1.82 0.71 19.43
N GLY A 49 0.63 1.07 19.93
CA GLY A 49 0.06 2.40 19.79
C GLY A 49 0.92 3.49 20.43
N ALA A 50 1.39 3.25 21.66
CA ALA A 50 2.26 4.17 22.39
C ALA A 50 3.62 4.35 21.70
N ILE A 51 4.22 3.26 21.20
CA ILE A 51 5.46 3.31 20.41
C ILE A 51 5.25 4.17 19.16
N LYS A 52 4.16 3.94 18.41
CA LYS A 52 3.85 4.74 17.22
C LYS A 52 3.71 6.22 17.55
N ALA A 53 2.98 6.55 18.63
CA ALA A 53 2.80 7.93 19.06
C ALA A 53 4.14 8.59 19.42
N HIS A 54 4.99 7.88 20.16
CA HIS A 54 6.35 8.34 20.50
C HIS A 54 7.20 8.57 19.24
N THR A 55 7.21 7.62 18.31
CA THR A 55 7.95 7.73 17.04
C THR A 55 7.52 8.95 16.24
N ILE A 56 6.21 9.20 16.13
CA ILE A 56 5.69 10.37 15.40
C ILE A 56 6.09 11.68 16.09
N SER A 57 6.04 11.75 17.43
CA SER A 57 6.45 12.95 18.17
C SER A 57 7.94 13.30 18.03
N ARG A 58 8.76 12.34 17.61
CA ARG A 58 10.22 12.48 17.44
C ARG A 58 10.67 12.22 16.01
N LEU A 59 9.76 12.37 15.06
CA LEU A 59 9.98 11.91 13.69
C LEU A 59 11.24 12.53 13.06
N ALA A 60 11.48 13.84 13.27
CA ALA A 60 12.67 14.52 12.76
C ALA A 60 13.97 13.85 13.23
N ASP A 61 14.17 13.72 14.55
CA ASP A 61 15.36 13.07 15.13
C ASP A 61 15.52 11.62 14.64
N LEU A 62 14.41 10.87 14.58
CA LEU A 62 14.44 9.45 14.26
C LEU A 62 14.75 9.19 12.78
N LEU A 63 14.34 10.08 11.88
CA LEU A 63 14.70 9.96 10.46
C LEU A 63 16.19 10.23 10.23
N GLU A 64 16.77 11.24 10.87
CA GLU A 64 18.22 11.49 10.81
C GLU A 64 19.01 10.32 11.42
N GLN A 65 18.53 9.77 12.54
CA GLN A 65 19.13 8.58 13.14
C GLN A 65 19.04 7.36 12.22
N PHE A 66 17.89 7.16 11.56
CA PHE A 66 17.70 6.11 10.57
C PHE A 66 18.68 6.26 9.40
N GLU A 67 18.79 7.47 8.83
CA GLU A 67 19.71 7.76 7.74
C GLU A 67 21.15 7.45 8.13
N ALA A 68 21.60 7.93 9.29
CA ALA A 68 22.96 7.68 9.77
C ALA A 68 23.25 6.19 9.92
N ASN A 69 22.29 5.41 10.43
CA ASN A 69 22.45 3.96 10.61
C ASN A 69 22.38 3.19 9.28
N ALA A 70 21.45 3.54 8.39
CA ALA A 70 21.32 2.94 7.08
C ALA A 70 22.57 3.19 6.22
N THR A 71 23.09 4.42 6.25
CA THR A 71 24.31 4.81 5.52
C THR A 71 25.54 4.05 6.02
N LYS A 72 25.66 3.85 7.34
CA LYS A 72 26.73 3.01 7.92
C LYS A 72 26.71 1.56 7.42
N LEU A 73 25.52 1.06 7.06
CA LEU A 73 25.33 -0.28 6.48
C LEU A 73 25.45 -0.30 4.95
N GLY A 74 25.84 0.82 4.33
CA GLY A 74 26.06 0.94 2.90
C GLY A 74 24.82 1.28 2.08
N ALA A 75 23.68 1.59 2.72
CA ALA A 75 22.54 2.13 2.00
C ALA A 75 22.80 3.59 1.59
N THR A 76 22.18 4.03 0.50
CA THR A 76 22.07 5.45 0.17
C THR A 76 20.65 5.89 0.49
N VAL A 77 20.50 6.89 1.37
CA VAL A 77 19.19 7.44 1.73
C VAL A 77 18.94 8.67 0.87
N HIS A 78 17.76 8.72 0.26
CA HIS A 78 17.31 9.85 -0.53
C HIS A 78 16.14 10.53 0.18
N TRP A 79 16.25 11.84 0.36
CA TRP A 79 15.17 12.66 0.91
C TRP A 79 14.37 13.27 -0.23
N ALA A 80 13.05 13.26 -0.09
CA ALA A 80 12.13 13.90 -1.01
C ALA A 80 11.06 14.63 -0.21
N SER A 81 10.89 15.91 -0.50
CA SER A 81 9.90 16.80 0.12
C SER A 81 8.55 16.77 -0.59
N THR A 82 8.53 16.31 -1.86
CA THR A 82 7.32 16.27 -2.69
C THR A 82 7.20 14.95 -3.46
N PRO A 83 5.98 14.58 -3.89
CA PRO A 83 5.78 13.45 -4.79
C PRO A 83 6.58 13.52 -6.10
N ALA A 84 6.74 14.73 -6.66
CA ALA A 84 7.49 14.93 -7.88
C ALA A 84 8.99 14.63 -7.68
N GLU A 85 9.59 15.18 -6.63
CA GLU A 85 10.99 14.93 -6.27
C GLU A 85 11.25 13.44 -6.00
N HIS A 86 10.35 12.78 -5.27
CA HIS A 86 10.41 11.34 -5.04
C HIS A 86 10.47 10.56 -6.36
N ASN A 87 9.56 10.87 -7.29
CA ASN A 87 9.46 10.18 -8.57
C ASN A 87 10.69 10.44 -9.47
N GLU A 88 11.20 11.66 -9.49
CA GLU A 88 12.40 12.04 -10.23
C GLU A 88 13.65 11.33 -9.70
N ILE A 89 13.81 11.23 -8.38
CA ILE A 89 14.91 10.47 -7.75
C ILE A 89 14.85 9.00 -8.17
N VAL A 90 13.68 8.38 -8.06
CA VAL A 90 13.49 6.96 -8.43
C VAL A 90 13.83 6.76 -9.92
N LEU A 91 13.30 7.62 -10.80
CA LEU A 91 13.60 7.53 -12.23
C LEU A 91 15.09 7.70 -12.54
N GLY A 92 15.75 8.67 -11.90
CA GLY A 92 17.18 8.91 -12.07
C GLY A 92 18.03 7.71 -11.68
N ILE A 93 17.70 7.04 -10.56
CA ILE A 93 18.35 5.79 -10.15
C ILE A 93 18.15 4.71 -11.22
N LEU A 94 16.92 4.49 -11.66
CA LEU A 94 16.60 3.46 -12.65
C LEU A 94 17.31 3.71 -14.00
N GLN A 95 17.35 4.96 -14.46
CA GLN A 95 18.03 5.36 -15.69
C GLN A 95 19.55 5.17 -15.60
N LYS A 96 20.16 5.56 -14.47
CA LYS A 96 21.61 5.35 -14.22
C LYS A 96 22.00 3.88 -14.36
N HIS A 97 21.11 2.97 -13.97
CA HIS A 97 21.32 1.53 -14.06
C HIS A 97 20.76 0.90 -15.36
N ASN A 98 20.31 1.71 -16.33
CA ASN A 98 19.70 1.26 -17.59
C ASN A 98 18.53 0.28 -17.39
N VAL A 99 17.77 0.43 -16.31
CA VAL A 99 16.65 -0.44 -15.98
C VAL A 99 15.53 -0.25 -17.00
N LYS A 100 14.95 -1.36 -17.46
CA LYS A 100 13.78 -1.39 -18.35
C LYS A 100 12.53 -1.95 -17.69
N ARG A 101 12.73 -2.80 -16.68
CA ARG A 101 11.66 -3.44 -15.92
C ARG A 101 11.95 -3.33 -14.42
N LEU A 102 10.95 -2.88 -13.68
CA LEU A 102 10.97 -2.74 -12.23
C LEU A 102 9.96 -3.71 -11.63
N VAL A 103 10.39 -4.48 -10.64
CA VAL A 103 9.50 -5.26 -9.77
C VAL A 103 9.50 -4.60 -8.41
N LYS A 104 8.32 -4.27 -7.88
CA LYS A 104 8.18 -3.61 -6.57
C LYS A 104 7.16 -4.30 -5.68
N SER A 105 7.31 -4.09 -4.37
CA SER A 105 6.24 -4.42 -3.43
C SER A 105 5.19 -3.31 -3.39
N LYS A 106 4.00 -3.68 -2.93
CA LYS A 106 2.92 -2.77 -2.62
C LYS A 106 3.38 -1.67 -1.65
N SER A 107 3.07 -0.42 -1.97
CA SER A 107 3.40 0.74 -1.14
C SER A 107 2.35 1.82 -1.32
N MET A 108 1.72 2.25 -0.21
CA MET A 108 0.75 3.33 -0.26
C MET A 108 1.37 4.64 -0.72
N LEU A 109 2.64 4.88 -0.34
CA LEU A 109 3.38 6.06 -0.77
C LEU A 109 3.54 6.10 -2.30
N THR A 110 3.77 4.95 -2.96
CA THR A 110 3.91 4.93 -4.43
C THR A 110 2.58 5.20 -5.13
N GLU A 111 1.46 4.78 -4.52
CA GLU A 111 0.12 5.09 -5.02
C GLU A 111 -0.21 6.57 -4.88
N GLU A 112 0.04 7.15 -3.70
CA GLU A 112 -0.15 8.59 -3.44
C GLU A 112 0.74 9.47 -4.33
N CYS A 113 1.95 9.00 -4.67
CA CYS A 113 2.86 9.68 -5.58
C CYS A 113 2.59 9.40 -7.07
N HIS A 114 1.64 8.53 -7.41
CA HIS A 114 1.37 8.07 -8.78
C HIS A 114 2.64 7.58 -9.51
N LEU A 115 3.50 6.83 -8.81
CA LEU A 115 4.81 6.41 -9.31
C LEU A 115 4.69 5.49 -10.53
N ASN A 116 3.77 4.51 -10.53
CA ASN A 116 3.63 3.56 -11.65
C ASN A 116 3.31 4.28 -12.97
N PRO A 117 2.23 5.08 -13.07
CA PRO A 117 1.97 5.86 -14.28
C PRO A 117 3.13 6.79 -14.67
N PHE A 118 3.84 7.34 -13.68
CA PHE A 118 4.98 8.22 -13.95
C PHE A 118 6.14 7.46 -14.62
N LEU A 119 6.53 6.30 -14.12
CA LEU A 119 7.60 5.49 -14.70
C LEU A 119 7.21 4.87 -16.04
N GLU A 120 5.96 4.44 -16.19
CA GLU A 120 5.42 3.89 -17.44
C GLU A 120 5.49 4.91 -18.59
N ARG A 121 5.16 6.18 -18.33
CA ARG A 121 5.32 7.27 -19.31
C ARG A 121 6.78 7.50 -19.74
N HIS A 122 7.74 7.08 -18.93
CA HIS A 122 9.18 7.12 -19.25
C HIS A 122 9.69 5.81 -19.86
N GLY A 123 8.81 4.90 -20.26
CA GLY A 123 9.15 3.67 -20.97
C GLY A 123 9.69 2.55 -20.09
N LEU A 124 9.42 2.59 -18.78
CA LEU A 124 9.69 1.48 -17.87
C LEU A 124 8.45 0.60 -17.71
N GLU A 125 8.67 -0.71 -17.67
CA GLU A 125 7.64 -1.66 -17.26
C GLU A 125 7.68 -1.83 -15.74
N VAL A 126 6.57 -1.56 -15.06
CA VAL A 126 6.47 -1.71 -13.60
C VAL A 126 5.54 -2.86 -13.27
N VAL A 127 5.94 -3.75 -12.36
CA VAL A 127 5.13 -4.89 -11.92
C VAL A 127 5.11 -4.94 -10.40
N ASP A 128 3.90 -4.98 -9.83
CA ASP A 128 3.69 -5.18 -8.40
C ASP A 128 3.75 -6.67 -8.01
N THR A 129 4.37 -6.97 -6.86
CA THR A 129 4.49 -8.34 -6.34
C THR A 129 3.33 -8.75 -5.44
N ASP A 130 2.57 -7.79 -4.91
CA ASP A 130 1.33 -8.10 -4.21
C ASP A 130 0.29 -8.57 -5.22
N LEU A 131 -0.27 -9.75 -5.00
CA LEU A 131 -1.21 -10.36 -5.95
C LEU A 131 -2.45 -9.48 -6.16
N GLY A 132 -2.94 -8.83 -5.10
CA GLY A 132 -4.09 -7.94 -5.18
C GLY A 132 -3.78 -6.71 -6.04
N GLU A 133 -2.64 -6.05 -5.78
CA GLU A 133 -2.18 -4.92 -6.60
C GLU A 133 -1.97 -5.33 -8.06
N TRP A 134 -1.38 -6.51 -8.30
CA TRP A 134 -1.13 -6.96 -9.66
C TRP A 134 -2.43 -7.25 -10.43
N ILE A 135 -3.44 -7.83 -9.78
CA ILE A 135 -4.77 -8.03 -10.39
C ILE A 135 -5.38 -6.69 -10.80
N VAL A 136 -5.42 -5.70 -9.90
CA VAL A 136 -6.01 -4.39 -10.23
C VAL A 136 -5.19 -3.62 -11.27
N GLN A 137 -3.86 -3.76 -11.23
CA GLN A 137 -2.96 -3.21 -12.24
C GLN A 137 -3.26 -3.79 -13.63
N LEU A 138 -3.39 -5.11 -13.76
CA LEU A 138 -3.74 -5.77 -15.04
C LEU A 138 -5.11 -5.34 -15.57
N ARG A 139 -6.03 -4.97 -14.66
CA ARG A 139 -7.37 -4.46 -15.01
C ARG A 139 -7.40 -2.96 -15.30
N GLY A 140 -6.31 -2.22 -15.02
CA GLY A 140 -6.28 -0.77 -15.14
C GLY A 140 -7.24 -0.06 -14.17
N GLU A 141 -7.51 -0.68 -13.02
CA GLU A 141 -8.45 -0.20 -12.01
C GLU A 141 -7.71 0.27 -10.75
N ALA A 142 -8.36 1.14 -9.97
CA ALA A 142 -7.84 1.53 -8.66
C ALA A 142 -8.16 0.44 -7.61
N PRO A 143 -7.32 0.26 -6.58
CA PRO A 143 -7.59 -0.67 -5.50
C PRO A 143 -8.87 -0.28 -4.75
N SER A 144 -9.72 -1.26 -4.41
CA SER A 144 -10.96 -0.98 -3.66
C SER A 144 -10.76 -0.92 -2.16
N HIS A 145 -9.66 -1.48 -1.64
CA HIS A 145 -9.37 -1.54 -0.22
C HIS A 145 -7.87 -1.49 0.06
N ILE A 146 -7.48 -0.68 1.04
CA ILE A 146 -6.07 -0.39 1.33
C ILE A 146 -5.24 -1.63 1.68
N VAL A 147 -5.80 -2.63 2.36
CA VAL A 147 -5.08 -3.88 2.71
C VAL A 147 -5.33 -5.00 1.70
N LEU A 148 -6.43 -4.92 0.95
CA LEU A 148 -6.94 -6.03 0.13
C LEU A 148 -7.39 -5.47 -1.21
N PRO A 149 -6.46 -5.06 -2.09
CA PRO A 149 -6.73 -4.26 -3.29
C PRO A 149 -7.87 -4.82 -4.17
N ALA A 150 -7.87 -6.14 -4.35
CA ALA A 150 -8.79 -6.88 -5.20
C ALA A 150 -9.97 -7.53 -4.45
N ILE A 151 -10.29 -7.12 -3.20
CA ILE A 151 -11.37 -7.76 -2.41
C ILE A 151 -12.75 -7.66 -3.07
N HIS A 152 -12.92 -6.68 -3.95
CA HIS A 152 -14.14 -6.49 -4.72
C HIS A 152 -14.30 -7.44 -5.90
N ILE A 153 -13.33 -8.32 -6.20
CA ILE A 153 -13.28 -9.20 -7.36
C ILE A 153 -13.47 -10.66 -6.91
N LYS A 154 -14.38 -11.40 -7.57
CA LYS A 154 -14.55 -12.84 -7.34
C LYS A 154 -13.43 -13.60 -8.04
N ARG A 155 -13.07 -14.77 -7.51
CA ARG A 155 -12.04 -15.63 -8.12
C ARG A 155 -12.39 -16.05 -9.55
N GLU A 156 -13.68 -16.16 -9.86
CA GLU A 156 -14.18 -16.56 -11.17
C GLU A 156 -14.20 -15.42 -12.21
N GLU A 157 -13.89 -14.18 -11.81
CA GLU A 157 -13.82 -12.97 -12.65
C GLU A 157 -12.38 -12.59 -13.01
#